data_AF-A0A382I0Z4-F1
#
_entry.id   AF-A0A382I0Z4-F1
#
_cell.length_a   1.000
_cell.length_b   1.000
_cell.length_c   1.000
_cell.angle_alpha   90.00
_cell.angle_beta   90.00
_cell.angle_gamma   90.00
#
_symmetry.space_group_name_H-M   'P 1'
#
loop_
_entity.id
_entity.type
_entity.pdbx_description
1 polymer ?
#
loop_
_entity_poly.entity_id
_entity_poly.type
_entity_poly.pdbx_seq_one_letter_code
_entity_poly.pdbx_strand_id
1 'polypeptide(L)'
;MAKVVLLSPPYIQDYMRNARCDFVSLSHSNWYPIWLGEAGCYLELKGHKTLLLDAQVQGLSHQETLEKIKEFKPDLVAIYTGRLSEDNDIEFGDQVVGQGFQSVFVGPYTSIDPVAVLKKSRKVELAIKKEFELPLEELSSGANPLKTSNVYFKELKSGEITYEECRPLLQTEQLDQFPLTTEYFHRQLDISKYKTPSELYPFIDVMSGRGCAWGKCNFCLWVQTFVVENRPKSIYNLRSIGRFMDEFDYVVRFMPGVKSIMIQDDLLTNPRALEISNAILNRGYKINWS
;
A
#
# COMPACT_ATOMS: atom_id res chain seq x y z
N MET A 1 1.76 -16.71 -14.37
CA MET A 1 2.22 -16.51 -12.98
C MET A 1 3.44 -15.61 -13.01
N ALA A 2 3.25 -14.34 -12.69
CA ALA A 2 4.36 -13.37 -12.58
C ALA A 2 4.88 -13.28 -11.14
N LYS A 3 6.10 -12.79 -10.99
CA LYS A 3 6.73 -12.42 -9.72
C LYS A 3 6.72 -10.90 -9.55
N VAL A 4 6.16 -10.42 -8.45
CA VAL A 4 6.01 -8.99 -8.20
C VAL A 4 6.70 -8.60 -6.89
N VAL A 5 7.56 -7.59 -6.93
CA VAL A 5 8.09 -6.97 -5.71
C VAL A 5 7.25 -5.74 -5.38
N LEU A 6 6.81 -5.65 -4.14
CA LEU A 6 6.13 -4.48 -3.59
C LEU A 6 7.09 -3.76 -2.65
N LEU A 7 7.59 -2.62 -3.09
CA LEU A 7 8.73 -1.95 -2.51
C LEU A 7 8.34 -0.62 -1.84
N SER A 8 8.67 -0.49 -0.56
CA SER A 8 8.93 0.80 0.09
C SER A 8 10.45 1.05 0.00
N PRO A 9 10.91 1.97 -0.87
CA PRO A 9 12.32 2.14 -1.21
C PRO A 9 13.22 2.50 -0.03
N PRO A 10 14.52 2.13 -0.09
CA PRO A 10 15.50 2.56 0.89
C PRO A 10 15.55 4.08 0.96
N TYR A 11 15.69 4.61 2.16
CA TYR A 11 15.85 6.03 2.40
C TYR A 11 16.53 6.23 3.77
N ILE A 12 16.51 7.45 4.29
CA ILE A 12 17.11 7.75 5.60
C ILE A 12 16.39 7.03 6.75
N GLN A 13 17.14 6.82 7.83
CA GLN A 13 16.63 6.19 9.04
C GLN A 13 15.46 6.98 9.62
N ASP A 14 14.49 6.27 10.20
CA ASP A 14 13.32 6.84 10.90
C ASP A 14 12.37 7.68 10.02
N TYR A 15 12.55 7.70 8.71
CA TYR A 15 11.62 8.32 7.78
C TYR A 15 10.31 7.54 7.69
N MET A 16 9.21 8.19 8.05
CA MET A 16 7.89 7.59 8.03
C MET A 16 7.25 7.72 6.64
N ARG A 17 7.43 6.71 5.78
CA ARG A 17 6.86 6.71 4.42
C ARG A 17 5.41 6.23 4.36
N ASN A 18 5.10 5.18 5.12
CA ASN A 18 3.86 4.41 4.96
C ASN A 18 2.65 4.98 5.72
N ALA A 19 2.74 6.23 6.20
CA ALA A 19 1.67 6.90 6.92
C ALA A 19 0.92 7.89 6.02
N ARG A 20 -0.06 8.58 6.61
CA ARG A 20 -0.81 9.69 5.98
C ARG A 20 -0.02 11.01 5.89
N CYS A 21 1.22 10.97 6.34
CA CYS A 21 2.16 12.08 6.38
C CYS A 21 3.58 11.50 6.30
N ASP A 22 4.53 12.29 5.80
CA ASP A 22 5.91 11.84 5.65
C ASP A 22 6.91 12.83 6.23
N PHE A 23 7.70 12.34 7.19
CA PHE A 23 8.73 13.10 7.89
C PHE A 23 9.66 12.13 8.63
N VAL A 24 10.80 12.63 9.11
CA VAL A 24 11.69 11.87 9.99
C VAL A 24 11.09 11.86 11.40
N SER A 25 10.71 10.68 11.88
CA SER A 25 10.02 10.51 13.14
C SER A 25 10.96 10.65 14.33
N LEU A 26 10.70 11.64 15.18
CA LEU A 26 11.42 11.82 16.46
C LEU A 26 11.20 10.66 17.43
N SER A 27 10.09 9.94 17.30
CA SER A 27 9.74 8.79 18.12
C SER A 27 10.14 7.45 17.50
N HIS A 28 10.89 7.46 16.39
CA HIS A 28 11.24 6.27 15.62
C HIS A 28 10.01 5.45 15.19
N SER A 29 8.92 6.15 14.83
CA SER A 29 7.67 5.50 14.43
C SER A 29 7.76 4.91 13.02
N ASN A 30 7.40 3.64 12.89
CA ASN A 30 7.31 2.91 11.63
C ASN A 30 5.92 2.28 11.50
N TRP A 31 5.17 2.69 10.48
CA TRP A 31 3.87 2.13 10.13
C TRP A 31 3.99 1.06 9.05
N TYR A 32 3.06 0.13 9.05
CA TYR A 32 3.06 -0.93 8.05
C TYR A 32 2.75 -0.34 6.67
N PRO A 33 3.35 -0.88 5.59
CA PRO A 33 3.04 -0.47 4.22
C PRO A 33 1.67 -1.05 3.78
N ILE A 34 0.57 -0.66 4.43
CA ILE A 34 -0.75 -1.31 4.31
C ILE A 34 -1.27 -1.41 2.88
N TRP A 35 -1.12 -0.36 2.09
CA TRP A 35 -1.51 -0.39 0.67
C TRP A 35 -0.67 -1.36 -0.17
N LEU A 36 0.63 -1.51 0.13
CA LEU A 36 1.44 -2.56 -0.50
C LEU A 36 1.07 -3.95 0.03
N GLY A 37 0.74 -4.06 1.32
CA GLY A 37 0.26 -5.31 1.92
C GLY A 37 -1.00 -5.84 1.23
N GLU A 38 -2.01 -4.98 1.07
CA GLU A 38 -3.27 -5.32 0.39
C GLU A 38 -3.06 -5.64 -1.09
N ALA A 39 -2.20 -4.89 -1.80
CA ALA A 39 -1.83 -5.24 -3.17
C ALA A 39 -1.16 -6.60 -3.26
N GLY A 40 -0.28 -6.91 -2.30
CA GLY A 40 0.48 -8.16 -2.25
C GLY A 40 -0.42 -9.38 -2.05
N CYS A 41 -1.32 -9.32 -1.07
CA CYS A 41 -2.25 -10.42 -0.82
C CYS A 41 -3.24 -10.58 -1.98
N TYR A 42 -3.68 -9.49 -2.61
CA TYR A 42 -4.53 -9.55 -3.81
C TYR A 42 -3.83 -10.19 -5.01
N LEU A 43 -2.56 -9.86 -5.25
CA LEU A 43 -1.76 -10.48 -6.32
C LEU A 43 -1.56 -11.99 -6.09
N GLU A 44 -1.34 -12.41 -4.83
CA GLU A 44 -1.26 -13.84 -4.50
C GLU A 44 -2.58 -14.58 -4.73
N LEU A 45 -3.72 -13.97 -4.40
CA LEU A 45 -5.05 -14.52 -4.71
C LEU A 45 -5.21 -14.79 -6.20
N LYS A 46 -4.58 -13.97 -7.05
CA LYS A 46 -4.62 -14.06 -8.51
C LYS A 46 -3.57 -15.02 -9.07
N GLY A 47 -2.82 -15.69 -8.21
CA GLY A 47 -1.84 -16.70 -8.56
C GLY A 47 -0.47 -16.13 -8.94
N HIS A 48 -0.18 -14.88 -8.60
CA HIS A 48 1.18 -14.32 -8.69
C HIS A 48 1.98 -14.65 -7.44
N LYS A 49 3.31 -14.57 -7.55
CA LYS A 49 4.21 -14.67 -6.40
C LYS A 49 4.67 -13.28 -6.01
N THR A 50 4.59 -12.93 -4.73
CA THR A 50 4.97 -11.59 -4.26
C THR A 50 6.14 -11.62 -3.28
N LEU A 51 6.81 -10.47 -3.18
CA LEU A 51 7.75 -10.14 -2.12
C LEU A 51 7.44 -8.72 -1.64
N LEU A 52 7.02 -8.58 -0.39
CA LEU A 52 6.89 -7.27 0.24
C LEU A 52 8.23 -6.88 0.86
N LEU A 53 8.84 -5.80 0.36
CA LEU A 53 10.13 -5.31 0.79
C LEU A 53 10.00 -3.87 1.30
N ASP A 54 9.98 -3.71 2.61
CA ASP A 54 10.06 -2.40 3.25
C ASP A 54 11.52 -2.05 3.56
N ALA A 55 12.25 -1.62 2.54
CA ALA A 55 13.68 -1.40 2.62
C ALA A 55 14.04 -0.25 3.58
N GLN A 56 13.18 0.77 3.66
CA GLN A 56 13.34 1.87 4.62
C GLN A 56 13.28 1.36 6.06
N VAL A 57 12.22 0.65 6.45
CA VAL A 57 12.07 0.14 7.83
C VAL A 57 13.11 -0.93 8.16
N GLN A 58 13.55 -1.71 7.16
CA GLN A 58 14.60 -2.69 7.34
C GLN A 58 16.01 -2.07 7.47
N GLY A 59 16.18 -0.78 7.14
CA GLY A 59 17.47 -0.08 7.17
C GLY A 59 18.41 -0.51 6.06
N LEU A 60 17.87 -0.95 4.92
CA LEU A 60 18.66 -1.42 3.79
C LEU A 60 19.20 -0.25 2.97
N SER A 61 20.43 -0.41 2.46
CA SER A 61 20.99 0.46 1.44
C SER A 61 20.39 0.20 0.05
N HIS A 62 20.69 1.07 -0.91
CA HIS A 62 20.33 0.86 -2.32
C HIS A 62 20.90 -0.46 -2.85
N GLN A 63 22.16 -0.75 -2.52
CA GLN A 63 22.83 -1.95 -3.01
C GLN A 63 22.19 -3.23 -2.44
N GLU A 64 21.98 -3.30 -1.12
CA GLU A 64 21.34 -4.45 -0.48
C GLU A 64 19.90 -4.66 -0.98
N THR A 65 19.17 -3.57 -1.20
CA THR A 65 17.81 -3.63 -1.75
C THR A 65 17.83 -4.19 -3.18
N LEU A 66 18.74 -3.70 -4.04
CA LEU A 66 18.91 -4.21 -5.41
C LEU A 66 19.31 -5.69 -5.43
N GLU A 67 20.17 -6.13 -4.50
CA GLU A 67 20.56 -7.54 -4.38
C GLU A 67 19.36 -8.44 -4.06
N LYS A 68 18.51 -8.03 -3.10
CA LYS A 68 17.26 -8.76 -2.79
C LYS A 68 16.30 -8.82 -3.97
N ILE A 69 16.17 -7.72 -4.72
CA ILE A 69 15.36 -7.68 -5.95
C ILE A 69 15.93 -8.67 -6.99
N LYS A 70 17.25 -8.68 -7.20
CA LYS A 70 17.92 -9.60 -8.13
C LYS A 70 17.79 -11.07 -7.72
N GLU A 71 17.82 -11.36 -6.43
CA GLU A 71 17.62 -12.70 -5.90
C GLU A 71 16.21 -13.22 -6.21
N PHE A 72 15.21 -12.37 -5.99
CA PHE A 72 13.82 -12.72 -6.25
C PHE A 72 13.50 -12.88 -7.75
N LYS A 73 14.17 -12.07 -8.60
CA LYS A 73 13.98 -11.97 -10.06
C LYS A 73 12.53 -11.64 -10.43
N PRO A 74 12.03 -10.45 -10.08
CA PRO A 74 10.67 -10.05 -10.41
C PRO A 74 10.49 -9.77 -11.90
N ASP A 75 9.25 -9.94 -12.36
CA ASP A 75 8.78 -9.43 -13.65
C ASP A 75 8.34 -7.97 -13.52
N LEU A 76 7.87 -7.56 -12.33
CA LEU A 76 7.44 -6.18 -12.05
C LEU A 76 7.82 -5.75 -10.62
N VAL A 77 8.26 -4.50 -10.47
CA VAL A 77 8.54 -3.86 -9.17
C VAL A 77 7.62 -2.66 -8.98
N ALA A 78 6.70 -2.74 -8.03
CA ALA A 78 5.86 -1.61 -7.62
C ALA A 78 6.59 -0.77 -6.57
N ILE A 79 6.85 0.50 -6.88
CA ILE A 79 7.67 1.41 -6.08
C ILE A 79 6.77 2.44 -5.41
N TYR A 80 6.62 2.37 -4.09
CA TYR A 80 5.81 3.29 -3.31
C TYR A 80 6.58 4.57 -2.99
N THR A 81 6.25 5.66 -3.68
CA THR A 81 6.97 6.93 -3.54
C THR A 81 6.49 7.75 -2.34
N GLY A 82 7.42 8.48 -1.72
CA GLY A 82 7.16 9.50 -0.69
C GLY A 82 7.27 10.91 -1.27
N ARG A 83 6.85 11.94 -0.50
CA ARG A 83 7.00 13.34 -0.94
C ARG A 83 8.40 13.87 -0.70
N LEU A 84 8.94 13.68 0.51
CA LEU A 84 10.29 14.11 0.86
C LEU A 84 11.36 13.17 0.28
N SER A 85 11.02 11.89 0.06
CA SER A 85 11.91 10.91 -0.58
C SER A 85 11.76 10.83 -2.10
N GLU A 86 10.92 11.65 -2.72
CA GLU A 86 10.52 11.52 -4.14
C GLU A 86 11.71 11.36 -5.09
N ASP A 87 12.70 12.25 -5.01
CA ASP A 87 13.85 12.22 -5.91
C ASP A 87 14.71 10.97 -5.70
N ASN A 88 14.87 10.52 -4.46
CA ASN A 88 15.55 9.26 -4.12
C ASN A 88 14.80 8.04 -4.68
N ASP A 89 13.48 8.02 -4.54
CA ASP A 89 12.64 6.89 -4.96
C ASP A 89 12.63 6.75 -6.48
N ILE A 90 12.60 7.88 -7.19
CA ILE A 90 12.68 7.95 -8.65
C ILE A 90 14.04 7.48 -9.12
N GLU A 91 15.12 7.96 -8.49
CA GLU A 91 16.48 7.51 -8.82
C GLU A 91 16.64 6.01 -8.57
N PHE A 92 16.13 5.50 -7.44
CA PHE A 92 16.16 4.08 -7.14
C PHE A 92 15.36 3.27 -8.18
N GLY A 93 14.18 3.75 -8.60
CA GLY A 93 13.42 3.14 -9.68
C GLY A 93 14.18 3.08 -11.01
N ASP A 94 14.89 4.15 -11.38
CA ASP A 94 15.77 4.17 -12.56
C ASP A 94 16.92 3.15 -12.43
N GLN A 95 17.46 2.97 -11.22
CA GLN A 95 18.48 1.94 -10.96
C GLN A 95 17.92 0.54 -11.15
N VAL A 96 16.72 0.25 -10.63
CA VAL A 96 16.03 -1.04 -10.78
C VAL A 96 15.78 -1.37 -12.25
N VAL A 97 15.24 -0.42 -13.04
CA VAL A 97 15.07 -0.59 -14.49
C VAL A 97 16.42 -0.76 -15.20
N GLY A 98 17.46 -0.06 -14.75
CA GLY A 98 18.82 -0.24 -15.24
C GLY A 98 19.40 -1.64 -15.03
N GLN A 99 18.85 -2.43 -14.09
CA GLN A 99 19.19 -3.84 -13.89
C GLN A 99 18.32 -4.80 -14.73
N GLY A 100 17.39 -4.27 -15.53
CA GLY A 100 16.52 -5.06 -16.40
C GLY A 100 15.18 -5.45 -15.79
N PHE A 101 14.78 -4.87 -14.66
CA PHE A 101 13.48 -5.15 -14.03
C PHE A 101 12.47 -4.04 -14.33
N GLN A 102 11.33 -4.40 -14.93
CA GLN A 102 10.25 -3.45 -15.16
C GLN A 102 9.76 -2.89 -13.82
N SER A 103 9.53 -1.58 -13.77
CA SER A 103 9.12 -0.89 -12.55
C SER A 103 7.92 0.01 -12.81
N VAL A 104 7.13 0.25 -11.77
CA VAL A 104 5.97 1.13 -11.80
C VAL A 104 5.90 1.92 -10.50
N PHE A 105 5.70 3.24 -10.61
CA PHE A 105 5.47 4.08 -9.44
C PHE A 105 4.03 3.95 -8.96
N VAL A 106 3.84 3.79 -7.66
CA VAL A 106 2.54 3.68 -7.00
C VAL A 106 2.51 4.55 -5.75
N GLY A 107 1.35 4.60 -5.09
CA GLY A 107 1.18 5.31 -3.83
C GLY A 107 0.48 6.67 -3.96
N PRO A 108 0.16 7.30 -2.83
CA PRO A 108 -0.64 8.51 -2.78
C PRO A 108 0.10 9.69 -3.42
N TYR A 109 1.41 9.81 -3.19
CA TYR A 109 2.21 10.90 -3.75
C TYR A 109 2.37 10.78 -5.27
N THR A 110 2.60 9.58 -5.81
CA THR A 110 2.50 9.34 -7.25
C THR A 110 1.13 9.73 -7.79
N SER A 111 0.06 9.42 -7.05
CA SER A 111 -1.32 9.70 -7.49
C SER A 111 -1.67 11.20 -7.55
N ILE A 112 -0.94 12.07 -6.84
CA ILE A 112 -1.13 13.53 -6.92
C ILE A 112 -0.85 14.00 -8.35
N ASP A 113 0.32 13.66 -8.89
CA ASP A 113 0.75 14.05 -10.22
C ASP A 113 1.66 12.99 -10.87
N PRO A 114 1.06 11.93 -11.45
CA PRO A 114 1.84 10.87 -12.11
C PRO A 114 2.69 11.40 -13.27
N VAL A 115 2.22 12.46 -13.94
CA VAL A 115 2.91 13.08 -15.08
C VAL A 115 4.21 13.73 -14.62
N ALA A 116 4.18 14.48 -13.51
CA ALA A 116 5.39 15.08 -12.95
C ALA A 116 6.41 14.04 -12.50
N VAL A 117 5.97 12.97 -11.82
CA VAL A 117 6.83 11.87 -11.37
C VAL A 117 7.50 11.18 -12.57
N LEU A 118 6.71 10.82 -13.60
CA LEU A 118 7.25 10.19 -14.81
C LEU A 118 8.20 11.11 -15.59
N LYS A 119 7.95 12.42 -15.63
CA LYS A 119 8.86 13.38 -16.28
C LYS A 119 10.23 13.44 -15.61
N LYS A 120 10.28 13.33 -14.27
CA LYS A 120 11.53 13.30 -13.50
C LYS A 120 12.33 12.02 -13.71
N SER A 121 11.65 10.88 -13.86
CA SER A 121 12.31 9.59 -14.11
C SER A 121 12.95 9.53 -15.50
N ARG A 122 14.13 8.91 -15.58
CA ARG A 122 14.84 8.72 -16.86
C ARG A 122 14.54 7.37 -17.52
N LYS A 123 14.09 6.38 -16.75
CA LYS A 123 13.94 5.00 -17.23
C LYS A 123 12.61 4.34 -16.86
N VAL A 124 11.95 4.74 -15.78
CA VAL A 124 10.64 4.20 -15.41
C VAL A 124 9.57 4.79 -16.32
N GLU A 125 8.82 3.92 -16.98
CA GLU A 125 7.79 4.29 -17.96
C GLU A 125 6.38 4.30 -17.37
N LEU A 126 6.18 3.70 -16.19
CA LEU A 126 4.86 3.40 -15.66
C LEU A 126 4.61 4.10 -14.32
N ALA A 127 3.42 4.66 -14.18
CA ALA A 127 2.87 5.09 -12.89
C ALA A 127 1.39 4.70 -12.80
N ILE A 128 0.92 4.38 -11.59
CA ILE A 128 -0.49 4.09 -11.33
C ILE A 128 -1.07 5.18 -10.44
N LYS A 129 -2.24 5.67 -10.83
CA LYS A 129 -3.02 6.64 -10.07
C LYS A 129 -4.17 5.97 -9.32
N LYS A 130 -4.46 6.42 -8.10
CA LYS A 130 -5.48 5.85 -7.20
C LYS A 130 -5.11 4.44 -6.70
N GLU A 131 -6.13 3.64 -6.36
CA GLU A 131 -6.02 2.23 -5.99
C GLU A 131 -5.28 1.45 -7.07
N PHE A 132 -4.28 0.67 -6.67
CA PHE A 132 -3.29 0.12 -7.58
C PHE A 132 -3.26 -1.42 -7.64
N GLU A 133 -4.13 -2.10 -6.90
CA GLU A 133 -4.11 -3.57 -6.79
C GLU A 133 -4.56 -4.23 -8.09
N LEU A 134 -5.67 -3.76 -8.66
CA LEU A 134 -6.20 -4.23 -9.93
C LEU A 134 -5.29 -3.90 -11.12
N PRO A 135 -4.85 -2.65 -11.34
CA PRO A 135 -3.92 -2.37 -12.44
C PRO A 135 -2.57 -3.08 -12.27
N LEU A 136 -2.07 -3.29 -11.05
CA LEU A 136 -0.87 -4.13 -10.85
C LEU A 136 -1.10 -5.58 -11.27
N GLU A 137 -2.25 -6.17 -10.95
CA GLU A 137 -2.61 -7.51 -11.39
C GLU A 137 -2.68 -7.58 -12.91
N GLU A 138 -3.40 -6.67 -13.55
CA GLU A 138 -3.56 -6.63 -15.00
C GLU A 138 -2.19 -6.52 -15.70
N LEU A 139 -1.32 -5.62 -15.25
CA LEU A 139 0.05 -5.48 -15.75
C LEU A 139 0.88 -6.76 -15.52
N SER A 140 0.75 -7.37 -14.34
CA SER A 140 1.42 -8.64 -14.00
C SER A 140 0.91 -9.83 -14.83
N SER A 141 -0.31 -9.73 -15.34
CA SER A 141 -0.94 -10.69 -16.25
C SER A 141 -0.66 -10.39 -17.73
N GLY A 142 0.15 -9.36 -18.03
CA GLY A 142 0.58 -9.02 -19.38
C GLY A 142 -0.39 -8.09 -20.14
N ALA A 143 -1.28 -7.39 -19.44
CA ALA A 143 -2.12 -6.36 -20.06
C ALA A 143 -1.26 -5.26 -20.69
N ASN A 144 -1.75 -4.69 -21.79
CA ASN A 144 -1.09 -3.56 -22.44
C ASN A 144 -1.25 -2.31 -21.57
N PRO A 145 -0.16 -1.69 -21.07
CA PRO A 145 -0.24 -0.50 -20.22
C PRO A 145 -1.06 0.65 -20.81
N LEU A 146 -1.05 0.80 -22.14
CA LEU A 146 -1.79 1.83 -22.87
C LEU A 146 -3.31 1.66 -22.83
N LYS A 147 -3.81 0.48 -22.42
CA LYS A 147 -5.24 0.15 -22.35
C LYS A 147 -5.70 -0.21 -20.93
N THR A 148 -4.83 -0.01 -19.95
CA THR A 148 -5.07 -0.38 -18.55
C THR A 148 -5.54 0.85 -17.79
N SER A 149 -6.78 0.85 -17.30
CA SER A 149 -7.29 1.97 -16.49
C SER A 149 -6.39 2.25 -15.31
N ASN A 150 -6.25 3.54 -14.97
CA ASN A 150 -5.37 4.08 -13.92
C ASN A 150 -3.88 4.15 -14.27
N VAL A 151 -3.43 3.53 -15.35
CA VAL A 151 -2.02 3.50 -15.74
C VAL A 151 -1.67 4.72 -16.58
N TYR A 152 -0.55 5.34 -16.22
CA TYR A 152 0.15 6.36 -16.99
C TYR A 152 1.40 5.73 -17.59
N PHE A 153 1.55 5.86 -18.91
CA PHE A 153 2.67 5.34 -19.67
C PHE A 153 3.45 6.48 -20.32
N LYS A 154 4.75 6.55 -20.05
CA LYS A 154 5.71 7.46 -20.68
C LYS A 154 6.48 6.72 -21.78
N GLU A 155 6.41 7.22 -23.00
CA GLU A 155 7.30 6.76 -24.06
C GLU A 155 8.68 7.43 -23.91
N LEU A 156 9.75 6.66 -23.64
CA LEU A 156 11.06 7.25 -23.31
C LEU A 156 11.71 8.06 -24.44
N LYS A 157 11.35 7.81 -25.71
CA LYS A 157 11.97 8.48 -26.86
C LYS A 157 11.43 9.89 -27.08
N SER A 158 10.11 10.05 -27.13
CA SER A 158 9.45 11.36 -27.28
C SER A 158 9.27 12.08 -25.95
N GLY A 159 9.18 11.34 -24.84
CA GLY A 159 8.74 11.85 -23.54
C GLY A 159 7.24 12.09 -23.45
N GLU A 160 6.45 11.66 -24.43
CA GLU A 160 4.98 11.73 -24.41
C GLU A 160 4.43 10.80 -23.31
N ILE A 161 3.41 11.29 -22.60
CA ILE A 161 2.73 10.53 -21.54
C ILE A 161 1.28 10.35 -21.95
N THR A 162 0.86 9.09 -22.04
CA THR A 162 -0.50 8.65 -22.36
C THR A 162 -1.09 7.92 -21.18
N TYR A 163 -2.41 8.00 -21.01
CA TYR A 163 -3.11 7.37 -19.90
C TYR A 163 -4.57 7.13 -20.24
N GLU A 164 -5.14 6.11 -19.61
CA GLU A 164 -6.57 5.81 -19.64
C GLU A 164 -7.30 6.46 -18.46
N GLU A 165 -8.62 6.53 -18.55
CA GLU A 165 -9.43 7.01 -17.42
C GLU A 165 -9.25 6.11 -16.18
N CYS A 166 -9.34 6.72 -15.00
CA CYS A 166 -9.33 5.98 -13.75
C CYS A 166 -10.65 5.22 -13.59
N ARG A 167 -10.56 3.93 -13.23
CA ARG A 167 -11.73 3.10 -12.92
C ARG A 167 -12.44 3.57 -11.63
N PRO A 168 -13.71 3.17 -11.43
CA PRO A 168 -14.40 3.37 -10.17
C PRO A 168 -13.70 2.70 -8.99
N LEU A 169 -13.83 3.29 -7.81
CA LEU A 169 -13.27 2.74 -6.57
C LEU A 169 -13.85 1.36 -6.20
N LEU A 170 -13.02 0.54 -5.54
CA LEU A 170 -13.43 -0.78 -5.06
C LEU A 170 -14.56 -0.69 -4.03
N GLN A 171 -15.64 -1.43 -4.28
CA GLN A 171 -16.80 -1.55 -3.40
C GLN A 171 -16.65 -2.73 -2.43
N THR A 172 -17.59 -2.85 -1.47
CA THR A 172 -17.61 -3.90 -0.44
C THR A 172 -17.39 -5.30 -1.02
N GLU A 173 -18.09 -5.66 -2.10
CA GLU A 173 -18.03 -7.00 -2.68
C GLU A 173 -16.66 -7.33 -3.27
N GLN A 174 -15.91 -6.33 -3.68
CA GLN A 174 -14.56 -6.48 -4.21
C GLN A 174 -13.54 -6.51 -3.07
N LEU A 175 -13.68 -5.62 -2.08
CA LEU A 175 -12.82 -5.58 -0.90
C LEU A 175 -12.91 -6.87 -0.08
N ASP A 176 -14.09 -7.49 -0.02
CA ASP A 176 -14.28 -8.74 0.71
C ASP A 176 -13.54 -9.94 0.09
N GLN A 177 -13.15 -9.85 -1.18
CA GLN A 177 -12.36 -10.88 -1.85
C GLN A 177 -10.89 -10.85 -1.46
N PHE A 178 -10.39 -9.74 -0.93
CA PHE A 178 -8.98 -9.60 -0.59
C PHE A 178 -8.63 -10.59 0.53
N PRO A 179 -7.51 -11.33 0.44
CA PRO A 179 -7.05 -12.15 1.55
C PRO A 179 -6.66 -11.30 2.76
N LEU A 180 -6.37 -11.98 3.87
CA LEU A 180 -6.04 -11.32 5.13
C LEU A 180 -4.72 -10.58 5.03
N THR A 181 -4.74 -9.27 5.26
CA THR A 181 -3.53 -8.45 5.27
C THR A 181 -2.64 -8.80 6.46
N THR A 182 -3.23 -9.17 7.60
CA THR A 182 -2.48 -9.61 8.79
C THR A 182 -1.70 -10.89 8.55
N GLU A 183 -2.28 -11.87 7.87
CA GLU A 183 -1.61 -13.11 7.46
C GLU A 183 -0.43 -12.81 6.54
N TYR A 184 -0.66 -11.97 5.53
CA TYR A 184 0.37 -11.58 4.59
C TYR A 184 1.53 -10.87 5.29
N PHE A 185 1.26 -9.92 6.19
CA PHE A 185 2.29 -9.27 7.00
C PHE A 185 3.04 -10.24 7.91
N HIS A 186 2.33 -11.16 8.58
CA HIS A 186 2.94 -12.14 9.46
C HIS A 186 3.97 -13.02 8.71
N ARG A 187 3.72 -13.32 7.43
CA ARG A 187 4.65 -14.10 6.59
C ARG A 187 5.78 -13.25 6.00
N GLN A 188 5.49 -12.01 5.60
CA GLN A 188 6.41 -11.22 4.78
C GLN A 188 7.32 -10.28 5.58
N LEU A 189 6.92 -9.88 6.79
CA LEU A 189 7.56 -8.81 7.54
C LEU A 189 8.04 -9.27 8.91
N ASP A 190 9.10 -8.61 9.38
CA ASP A 190 9.49 -8.64 10.79
C ASP A 190 8.67 -7.60 11.56
N ILE A 191 7.57 -8.07 12.18
CA ILE A 191 6.63 -7.21 12.92
C ILE A 191 7.30 -6.41 14.05
N SER A 192 8.46 -6.87 14.56
CA SER A 192 9.18 -6.18 15.64
C SER A 192 9.78 -4.84 15.20
N LYS A 193 9.90 -4.61 13.89
CA LYS A 193 10.42 -3.34 13.35
C LYS A 193 9.36 -2.24 13.26
N TYR A 194 8.09 -2.59 13.42
CA TYR A 194 6.96 -1.67 13.36
C TYR A 194 6.55 -1.26 14.77
N LYS A 195 6.66 0.04 15.06
CA LYS A 195 6.37 0.62 16.37
C LYS A 195 5.84 2.03 16.21
N THR A 196 4.92 2.42 17.07
CA THR A 196 4.44 3.80 17.19
C THR A 196 4.09 4.06 18.65
N PRO A 197 4.34 5.26 19.20
CA PRO A 197 4.00 5.58 20.59
C PRO A 197 2.51 5.47 20.91
N SER A 198 1.64 5.54 19.91
CA SER A 198 0.19 5.42 20.10
C SER A 198 -0.29 3.99 20.36
N GLU A 199 0.55 2.97 20.13
CA GLU A 199 0.15 1.56 20.13
C GLU A 199 0.93 0.71 21.15
N LEU A 200 0.28 -0.34 21.66
CA LEU A 200 0.95 -1.34 22.49
C LEU A 200 1.84 -2.23 21.63
N TYR A 201 3.15 -2.14 21.84
CA TYR A 201 4.13 -2.91 21.07
C TYR A 201 4.25 -4.39 21.53
N PRO A 202 4.29 -5.36 20.59
CA PRO A 202 4.09 -5.23 19.14
C PRO A 202 2.63 -5.02 18.76
N PHE A 203 2.37 -4.23 17.71
CA PHE A 203 1.04 -4.01 17.14
C PHE A 203 1.01 -4.42 15.67
N ILE A 204 -0.18 -4.54 15.07
CA ILE A 204 -0.35 -4.78 13.63
C ILE A 204 -1.44 -3.89 13.05
N ASP A 205 -1.24 -3.42 11.82
CA ASP A 205 -2.20 -2.60 11.10
C ASP A 205 -3.23 -3.45 10.34
N VAL A 206 -4.49 -3.02 10.37
CA VAL A 206 -5.59 -3.53 9.53
C VAL A 206 -6.39 -2.36 8.96
N MET A 207 -7.13 -2.59 7.89
CA MET A 207 -8.08 -1.61 7.34
C MET A 207 -9.45 -2.25 7.19
N SER A 208 -10.44 -1.68 7.84
CA SER A 208 -11.84 -2.11 7.82
C SER A 208 -12.58 -1.59 6.59
N GLY A 209 -12.10 -0.49 6.01
CA GLY A 209 -12.61 0.06 4.77
C GLY A 209 -11.78 1.23 4.25
N ARG A 210 -12.10 1.66 3.04
CA ARG A 210 -11.39 2.72 2.31
C ARG A 210 -12.25 3.97 2.21
N GLY A 211 -11.61 5.12 2.37
CA GLY A 211 -12.27 6.41 2.29
C GLY A 211 -12.78 6.94 3.61
N CYS A 212 -13.55 8.02 3.52
CA CYS A 212 -13.98 8.80 4.65
C CYS A 212 -15.44 9.23 4.48
N ALA A 213 -16.28 8.89 5.46
CA ALA A 213 -17.68 9.31 5.49
C ALA A 213 -17.86 10.85 5.53
N TRP A 214 -16.82 11.59 5.93
CA TRP A 214 -16.83 13.06 5.87
C TRP A 214 -16.34 13.60 4.52
N GLY A 215 -15.15 13.18 4.06
CA GLY A 215 -14.63 13.47 2.70
C GLY A 215 -14.33 14.94 2.36
N LYS A 216 -14.54 15.90 3.27
CA LYS A 216 -14.43 17.35 2.97
C LYS A 216 -13.09 17.99 3.31
N CYS A 217 -12.20 17.30 4.03
CA CYS A 217 -10.88 17.81 4.40
C CYS A 217 -9.97 17.90 3.16
N ASN A 218 -9.43 19.08 2.87
CA ASN A 218 -8.55 19.31 1.72
C ASN A 218 -7.08 18.94 1.98
N PHE A 219 -6.72 18.54 3.20
CA PHE A 219 -5.36 18.22 3.63
C PHE A 219 -5.12 16.72 3.87
N CYS A 220 -6.14 15.86 3.71
CA CYS A 220 -6.04 14.43 3.99
C CYS A 220 -5.43 13.68 2.80
N LEU A 221 -4.21 13.15 2.97
CA LEU A 221 -3.44 12.54 1.87
C LEU A 221 -4.21 11.43 1.14
N TRP A 222 -4.53 10.31 1.80
CA TRP A 222 -5.12 9.13 1.14
C TRP A 222 -6.50 9.42 0.56
N VAL A 223 -7.37 10.10 1.32
CA VAL A 223 -8.69 10.49 0.83
C VAL A 223 -8.59 11.38 -0.42
N GLN A 224 -7.66 12.33 -0.44
CA GLN A 224 -7.51 13.27 -1.57
C GLN A 224 -6.77 12.70 -2.77
N THR A 225 -6.09 11.56 -2.63
CA THR A 225 -5.26 10.96 -3.70
C THR A 225 -5.85 9.68 -4.26
N PHE A 226 -6.44 8.83 -3.41
CA PHE A 226 -7.03 7.56 -3.81
C PHE A 226 -8.54 7.66 -3.99
N VAL A 227 -9.24 8.37 -3.11
CA VAL A 227 -10.69 8.23 -2.94
C VAL A 227 -11.49 9.38 -3.58
N VAL A 228 -10.88 10.27 -4.36
CA VAL A 228 -11.61 11.40 -4.94
C VAL A 228 -12.32 11.01 -6.24
N GLU A 229 -13.64 10.96 -6.19
CA GLU A 229 -14.53 11.09 -7.34
C GLU A 229 -15.47 12.27 -7.12
N ASN A 230 -15.48 13.23 -8.06
CA ASN A 230 -16.43 14.36 -8.13
C ASN A 230 -16.77 14.99 -6.76
N ARG A 231 -15.86 15.86 -6.28
CA ARG A 231 -16.01 16.60 -5.02
C ARG A 231 -17.38 17.32 -4.94
N PRO A 232 -17.99 17.45 -3.74
CA PRO A 232 -17.57 16.94 -2.44
C PRO A 232 -18.43 15.75 -2.01
N LYS A 233 -18.20 14.55 -2.54
CA LYS A 233 -18.93 13.35 -2.09
C LYS A 233 -18.16 12.58 -1.03
N SER A 234 -18.92 12.10 -0.04
CA SER A 234 -18.52 11.12 0.95
C SER A 234 -18.41 9.76 0.28
N ILE A 235 -17.28 9.08 0.44
CA ILE A 235 -17.05 7.72 -0.04
C ILE A 235 -16.49 6.94 1.12
N TYR A 236 -17.14 5.83 1.46
CA TYR A 236 -16.82 5.04 2.64
C TYR A 236 -17.13 3.56 2.35
N ASN A 237 -16.22 2.93 1.61
CA ASN A 237 -16.37 1.56 1.13
C ASN A 237 -15.81 0.61 2.19
N LEU A 238 -16.69 -0.12 2.85
CA LEU A 238 -16.34 -0.98 3.99
C LEU A 238 -16.28 -2.44 3.56
N ARG A 239 -15.33 -3.20 4.12
CA ARG A 239 -15.43 -4.66 4.15
C ARG A 239 -16.61 -5.07 5.02
N SER A 240 -17.28 -6.18 4.70
CA SER A 240 -18.31 -6.73 5.59
C SER A 240 -17.71 -7.05 6.96
N ILE A 241 -18.49 -6.89 8.03
CA ILE A 241 -17.96 -7.10 9.39
C ILE A 241 -17.44 -8.52 9.59
N GLY A 242 -18.12 -9.53 9.04
CA GLY A 242 -17.66 -10.91 9.12
C GLY A 242 -16.26 -11.07 8.54
N ARG A 243 -16.07 -10.58 7.31
CA ARG A 243 -14.78 -10.64 6.62
C ARG A 243 -13.69 -9.83 7.31
N PHE A 244 -14.00 -8.63 7.80
CA PHE A 244 -13.04 -7.82 8.53
C PHE A 244 -12.57 -8.51 9.82
N MET A 245 -13.49 -9.14 10.55
CA MET A 245 -13.15 -9.83 11.79
C MET A 245 -12.29 -11.07 11.59
N ASP A 246 -12.22 -11.64 10.39
CA ASP A 246 -11.28 -12.71 10.10
C ASP A 246 -9.81 -12.27 10.30
N GLU A 247 -9.50 -10.96 10.17
CA GLU A 247 -8.18 -10.40 10.51
C GLU A 247 -7.90 -10.54 12.02
N PHE A 248 -8.90 -10.24 12.86
CA PHE A 248 -8.79 -10.41 14.31
C PHE A 248 -8.66 -11.89 14.69
N ASP A 249 -9.48 -12.75 14.06
CA ASP A 249 -9.47 -14.20 14.29
C ASP A 249 -8.07 -14.77 13.99
N TYR A 250 -7.43 -14.31 12.91
CA TYR A 250 -6.07 -14.70 12.56
C TYR A 250 -5.04 -14.22 13.60
N VAL A 251 -5.05 -12.94 13.96
CA VAL A 251 -4.10 -12.36 14.92
C VAL A 251 -4.19 -13.06 16.27
N VAL A 252 -5.39 -13.25 16.81
CA VAL A 252 -5.60 -13.92 18.11
C VAL A 252 -5.10 -15.36 18.08
N ARG A 253 -5.26 -16.06 16.95
CA ARG A 253 -4.92 -17.48 16.83
C ARG A 253 -3.45 -17.74 16.51
N PHE A 254 -2.86 -16.93 15.65
CA PHE A 254 -1.55 -17.20 15.06
C PHE A 254 -0.47 -16.19 15.45
N MET A 255 -0.85 -15.05 16.04
CA MET A 255 0.08 -13.99 16.45
C MET A 255 -0.07 -13.65 17.94
N PRO A 256 0.04 -14.61 18.87
CA PRO A 256 -0.24 -14.38 20.29
C PRO A 256 0.69 -13.35 20.97
N GLY A 257 1.81 -12.97 20.33
CA GLY A 257 2.70 -11.91 20.80
C GLY A 257 2.23 -10.49 20.48
N VAL A 258 1.26 -10.32 19.57
CA VAL A 258 0.69 -9.01 19.21
C VAL A 258 -0.22 -8.54 20.34
N LYS A 259 -0.03 -7.29 20.77
CA LYS A 259 -0.74 -6.69 21.92
C LYS A 259 -1.84 -5.71 21.52
N SER A 260 -1.77 -5.15 20.32
CA SER A 260 -2.78 -4.22 19.77
C SER A 260 -2.99 -4.44 18.27
N ILE A 261 -4.21 -4.20 17.79
CA ILE A 261 -4.57 -4.10 16.38
C ILE A 261 -4.97 -2.65 16.09
N MET A 262 -4.22 -1.97 15.23
CA MET A 262 -4.54 -0.61 14.79
C MET A 262 -5.43 -0.64 13.55
N ILE A 263 -6.60 -0.03 13.62
CA ILE A 263 -7.51 0.12 12.49
C ILE A 263 -7.17 1.41 11.73
N GLN A 264 -6.47 1.24 10.62
CA GLN A 264 -6.00 2.28 9.72
C GLN A 264 -7.08 2.86 8.79
N ASP A 265 -8.34 2.89 9.19
CA ASP A 265 -9.38 3.59 8.42
C ASP A 265 -9.12 5.10 8.43
N ASP A 266 -9.38 5.82 7.33
CA ASP A 266 -9.22 7.29 7.32
C ASP A 266 -10.21 7.99 8.27
N LEU A 267 -11.35 7.36 8.51
CA LEU A 267 -12.32 7.78 9.50
C LEU A 267 -13.15 6.57 9.94
N LEU A 268 -13.05 6.22 11.22
CA LEU A 268 -13.91 5.21 11.83
C LEU A 268 -15.20 5.88 12.34
N THR A 269 -16.33 5.58 11.71
CA THR A 269 -17.62 6.15 12.12
C THR A 269 -18.15 5.49 13.41
N ASN A 270 -18.97 6.20 14.20
CA ASN A 270 -19.61 5.61 15.38
C ASN A 270 -20.40 4.31 15.08
N PRO A 271 -21.19 4.21 14.00
CA PRO A 271 -21.84 2.95 13.64
C PRO A 271 -20.85 1.81 13.37
N ARG A 272 -19.77 2.07 12.62
CA ARG A 272 -18.75 1.06 12.33
C ARG A 272 -17.96 0.64 13.57
N ALA A 273 -17.59 1.60 14.42
CA ALA A 273 -16.95 1.32 15.70
C ALA A 273 -17.85 0.44 16.61
N LEU A 274 -19.15 0.69 16.64
CA LEU A 274 -20.11 -0.13 17.39
C LEU A 274 -20.22 -1.54 16.81
N GLU A 275 -20.26 -1.68 15.49
CA GLU A 275 -20.29 -2.97 14.80
C GLU A 275 -19.06 -3.83 15.14
N ILE A 276 -17.87 -3.24 15.07
CA ILE A 276 -16.59 -3.87 15.43
C ILE A 276 -16.57 -4.23 16.92
N SER A 277 -16.95 -3.29 17.79
CA SER A 277 -17.00 -3.51 19.24
C SER A 277 -17.88 -4.69 19.61
N ASN A 278 -19.09 -4.77 19.04
CA ASN A 278 -20.02 -5.87 19.27
C ASN A 278 -19.45 -7.19 18.74
N ALA A 279 -18.82 -7.18 17.56
CA ALA A 279 -18.23 -8.38 16.97
C ALA A 279 -17.05 -8.93 17.79
N ILE A 280 -16.23 -8.05 18.39
CA ILE A 280 -15.15 -8.40 19.31
C ILE A 280 -15.71 -9.00 20.61
N LEU A 281 -16.73 -8.35 21.20
CA LEU A 281 -17.38 -8.83 22.44
C LEU A 281 -18.03 -10.21 22.25
N ASN A 282 -18.74 -10.40 21.14
CA ASN A 282 -19.39 -11.67 20.81
C ASN A 282 -18.39 -12.81 20.62
N ARG A 283 -17.18 -12.52 20.11
CA ARG A 283 -16.08 -13.50 19.99
C ARG A 283 -15.31 -13.72 21.30
N GLY A 284 -15.58 -12.92 22.34
CA GLY A 284 -14.89 -12.99 23.62
C GLY A 284 -13.45 -12.50 23.60
N TYR A 285 -13.06 -11.72 22.58
CA TYR A 285 -11.69 -11.25 22.40
C TYR A 285 -11.29 -10.19 23.44
N LYS A 286 -10.02 -10.24 23.85
CA LYS A 286 -9.40 -9.36 24.85
C LYS A 286 -8.25 -8.52 24.30
N ILE A 287 -7.95 -8.69 23.01
CA ILE A 287 -6.89 -7.92 22.35
C ILE A 287 -7.27 -6.44 22.30
N ASN A 288 -6.29 -5.56 22.51
CA ASN A 288 -6.49 -4.13 22.41
C ASN A 288 -6.61 -3.74 20.93
N TRP A 289 -7.34 -2.67 20.67
CA TRP A 289 -7.47 -2.11 19.33
C TRP A 289 -7.72 -0.60 19.42
N SER A 290 -7.38 0.10 18.34
CA SER A 290 -7.49 1.55 18.19
C SER A 290 -8.00 1.94 16.80
#